data_AF-A0A3T0RSY2-F1
#
_entry.id   AF-A0A3T0RSY2-F1
#
_cell.length_a   1.000
_cell.length_b   1.000
_cell.length_c   1.000
_cell.angle_alpha   90.00
_cell.angle_beta   90.00
_cell.angle_gamma   90.00
#
_symmetry.space_group_name_H-M   'P 1'
#
loop_
_entity.id
_entity.type
_entity.pdbx_description
1 polymer ?
#
loop_
_entity_poly.entity_id
_entity_poly.type
_entity_poly.pdbx_seq_one_letter_code
_entity_poly.pdbx_strand_id
1 'polypeptide(L)' 'MINFAEKKFVEIYGEQVLKQRPFSAKQDRNTWYVKGTLHCPPHDICSGGVAEAEISSVDRSVIRITHGK' A
#
# COMPACT_ATOMS: atom_id res chain seq x y z
N MET A 1 -7.78 -1.22 8.62
CA MET A 1 -6.35 -1.08 8.27
C MET A 1 -6.10 -0.22 7.05
N ILE A 2 -6.87 -0.38 5.96
CA ILE A 2 -6.71 0.43 4.74
C ILE A 2 -6.66 1.94 5.03
N ASN A 3 -7.63 2.50 5.76
CA ASN A 3 -7.65 3.95 6.06
C ASN A 3 -6.41 4.45 6.83
N PHE A 4 -5.80 3.59 7.66
CA PHE A 4 -4.59 3.96 8.41
C PHE A 4 -3.37 3.96 7.47
N ALA A 5 -3.20 2.90 6.68
CA ALA A 5 -2.13 2.81 5.70
C ALA A 5 -2.26 3.92 4.63
N GLU A 6 -3.46 4.21 4.17
CA GLU A 6 -3.72 5.26 3.19
C GLU A 6 -3.28 6.64 3.70
N LYS A 7 -3.60 6.99 4.95
CA LYS A 7 -3.10 8.23 5.58
C LYS A 7 -1.57 8.27 5.60
N LYS A 8 -0.92 7.16 5.97
CA LYS A 8 0.55 7.07 5.96
C LYS A 8 1.15 7.17 4.56
N PHE A 9 0.50 6.59 3.57
CA PHE A 9 0.91 6.75 2.19
C PHE A 9 0.78 8.20 1.72
N VAL A 10 -0.30 8.91 2.07
CA VAL A 10 -0.47 10.32 1.72
C VAL A 10 0.56 11.19 2.44
N GLU A 11 0.87 10.91 3.71
CA GLU A 11 1.91 11.62 4.47
C GLU A 11 3.30 11.51 3.80
N ILE A 12 3.63 10.36 3.19
CA ILE A 12 4.96 10.09 2.62
C ILE A 12 5.04 10.44 1.13
N TYR A 13 4.03 10.06 0.36
CA TYR A 13 4.04 10.12 -1.10
C TYR A 13 3.11 11.22 -1.67
N GLY A 14 2.33 11.89 -0.82
CA GLY A 14 1.32 12.86 -1.24
C GLY A 14 0.04 12.23 -1.80
N GLU A 15 -0.94 13.06 -2.18
CA GLU A 15 -2.27 12.61 -2.64
C GLU A 15 -2.23 11.78 -3.94
N GLN A 16 -1.14 11.86 -4.71
CA GLN A 16 -0.96 11.07 -5.94
C GLN A 16 -1.06 9.55 -5.70
N VAL A 17 -0.73 9.09 -4.49
CA VAL A 17 -0.84 7.66 -4.14
C VAL A 17 -2.29 7.17 -4.11
N LEU A 18 -3.27 8.07 -3.97
CA LEU A 18 -4.69 7.73 -3.99
C LEU A 18 -5.15 7.20 -5.36
N LYS A 19 -4.39 7.45 -6.43
CA LYS A 19 -4.62 6.85 -7.76
C LYS A 19 -4.43 5.33 -7.75
N GLN A 20 -3.71 4.80 -6.76
CA GLN A 20 -3.50 3.35 -6.58
C GLN A 20 -4.68 2.67 -5.86
N ARG A 21 -5.79 3.37 -5.59
CA ARG A 21 -7.02 2.74 -5.10
C ARG A 21 -7.59 1.78 -6.16
N PRO A 22 -8.26 0.67 -5.77
CA PRO A 22 -8.51 0.27 -4.38
C PRO A 22 -7.24 -0.25 -3.72
N PHE A 23 -7.04 0.08 -2.44
CA PHE A 23 -6.00 -0.56 -1.65
C PHE A 23 -6.49 -1.93 -1.18
N SER A 24 -5.61 -2.92 -1.20
CA SER A 24 -5.88 -4.26 -0.69
C SER A 24 -5.14 -4.46 0.63
N ALA A 25 -5.78 -5.15 1.58
CA ALA A 25 -5.18 -5.49 2.86
C ALA A 25 -5.29 -7.00 3.11
N LYS A 26 -4.17 -7.63 3.47
CA LYS A 26 -4.10 -9.03 3.89
C LYS A 26 -3.43 -9.10 5.24
N GLN A 27 -4.00 -9.87 6.16
CA GLN A 27 -3.32 -10.19 7.42
C GLN A 27 -2.57 -11.52 7.26
N ASP A 28 -1.33 -11.56 7.72
CA ASP A 28 -0.60 -12.80 7.97
C ASP A 28 0.02 -12.74 9.36
N ARG A 29 -0.37 -13.69 10.21
CA ARG A 29 -0.05 -13.73 11.65
C ARG A 29 -0.36 -12.39 12.33
N ASN A 30 0.70 -11.68 12.74
CA ASN A 30 0.66 -10.44 13.49
C ASN A 30 0.96 -9.21 12.62
N THR A 31 0.92 -9.35 11.30
CA THR A 31 1.25 -8.27 10.35
C THR A 31 0.14 -8.09 9.32
N TRP A 32 -0.31 -6.85 9.18
CA TRP A 32 -1.13 -6.39 8.08
C TRP A 32 -0.24 -5.90 6.94
N TYR A 33 -0.46 -6.49 5.77
CA TYR A 33 0.15 -6.09 4.52
C TYR A 33 -0.89 -5.31 3.73
N VAL A 34 -0.65 -4.02 3.53
CA VAL A 34 -1.51 -3.16 2.71
C VAL A 34 -0.75 -2.76 1.46
N LYS A 35 -1.34 -2.92 0.29
CA LYS A 35 -0.74 -2.52 -0.98
C LYS A 35 -1.72 -1.78 -1.89
N GLY A 36 -1.19 -0.86 -2.68
CA GLY A 36 -1.91 -0.25 -3.79
C GLY A 36 -2.21 -1.23 -4.93
N THR A 37 -3.07 -0.80 -5.84
CA THR A 37 -3.35 -1.47 -7.11
C THR A 37 -2.56 -0.80 -8.22
N LEU A 38 -1.83 -1.61 -8.98
CA LEU A 38 -1.17 -1.16 -10.20
C LEU A 38 -2.21 -1.21 -11.32
N HIS A 39 -2.68 -0.05 -11.76
CA HIS A 39 -3.62 0.05 -12.88
C HIS A 39 -2.87 -0.12 -14.19
N CYS A 40 -2.87 -1.36 -14.69
CA CYS A 40 -2.23 -1.73 -15.93
C CYS A 40 -3.29 -2.10 -16.97
N PRO A 41 -3.45 -1.32 -18.05
CA PRO A 41 -4.30 -1.73 -19.16
C PRO A 41 -3.82 -3.04 -19.77
N PRO A 42 -4.72 -3.96 -20.15
CA PRO A 42 -4.33 -5.13 -20.91
C PRO A 42 -3.67 -4.66 -22.21
N HIS A 43 -2.51 -5.25 -22.54
CA HIS A 43 -1.61 -4.96 -23.67
C HIS A 43 -0.55 -3.87 -23.49
N ASP A 44 -0.48 -3.21 -22.32
CA ASP A 44 0.63 -2.29 -22.00
C ASP A 44 1.73 -2.97 -21.17
N ILE A 45 2.98 -2.55 -21.40
CA ILE A 45 4.11 -2.90 -20.52
C ILE A 45 4.03 -2.02 -19.28
N CYS A 46 3.52 -2.57 -18.19
CA CYS A 46 3.47 -1.83 -16.92
C CYS A 46 4.80 -1.90 -16.21
N SER A 47 5.54 -0.80 -16.31
CA SER A 47 6.77 -0.56 -15.55
C SER A 47 6.46 0.39 -14.40
N GLY A 48 6.73 -0.08 -13.18
CA GLY A 48 6.50 0.63 -11.93
C GLY A 48 5.81 -0.26 -10.91
N GLY A 49 5.81 0.17 -9.65
CA GLY A 49 5.07 -0.52 -8.61
C GLY A 49 4.17 0.38 -7.80
N VAL A 50 3.81 -0.09 -6.61
CA VAL A 50 2.75 0.49 -5.77
C VAL A 50 3.27 0.71 -4.37
N ALA A 51 2.62 1.61 -3.63
CA ALA A 51 2.88 1.78 -2.21
C ALA A 51 2.46 0.51 -1.44
N GLU A 52 3.35 0.07 -0.56
CA GLU A 52 3.17 -1.11 0.29
C GLU A 52 3.49 -0.71 1.74
N ALA A 53 2.69 -1.23 2.68
CA ALA A 53 2.86 -1.02 4.11
C ALA A 53 2.73 -2.33 4.86
N GLU A 54 3.65 -2.55 5.78
CA GLU A 54 3.60 -3.60 6.79
C GLU A 54 3.30 -2.95 8.13
N ILE A 55 2.24 -3.39 8.78
CA ILE A 55 1.73 -2.78 10.00
C ILE A 55 1.47 -3.88 11.02
N SER A 56 2.04 -3.76 12.20
CA SER A 56 1.80 -4.69 13.30
C SER A 56 0.32 -4.70 13.66
N SER A 57 -0.30 -5.89 13.68
CA SER A 57 -1.67 -6.04 14.14
C SER A 57 -1.79 -6.00 15.67
N VAL A 58 -0.66 -6.04 16.39
CA VAL A 58 -0.61 -6.07 17.86
C VAL A 58 -0.79 -4.65 18.43
N ASP A 59 -0.03 -3.69 17.90
CA ASP A 59 0.05 -2.31 18.42
C ASP A 59 -0.20 -1.24 17.34
N ARG A 60 -0.53 -1.64 16.10
CA ARG A 60 -0.74 -0.74 14.94
C ARG A 60 0.47 0.10 14.57
N SER A 61 1.67 -0.28 15.01
CA SER A 61 2.91 0.36 14.59
C SER A 61 3.21 0.04 13.12
N VAL A 62 3.70 1.04 12.39
CA VAL A 62 4.21 0.84 11.03
C VAL A 62 5.56 0.14 11.15
N ILE A 63 5.64 -1.09 10.65
CA ILE A 63 6.88 -1.87 10.60
C ILE A 63 7.72 -1.39 9.42
N ARG A 64 7.10 -1.24 8.25
CA ARG A 64 7.77 -0.86 7.01
C ARG A 64 6.82 -0.17 6.05
N ILE A 65 7.33 0.81 5.31
CA ILE A 65 6.66 1.37 4.12
C ILE A 65 7.67 1.33 2.97
N THR A 66 7.23 0.78 1.83
CA THR A 66 8.03 0.67 0.60
C THR A 66 7.19 1.08 -0.60
N HIS A 67 7.86 1.36 -1.71
CA HIS A 67 7.23 1.44 -3.02
C HIS A 67 7.75 0.26 -3.83
N GLY A 68 6.86 -0.69 -4.15
CA GLY A 68 7.17 -1.83 -5.00
C GLY A 68 7.77 -1.36 -6.33
N LYS A 69 8.61 -2.20 -6.92
CA LYS A 69 9.24 -1.96 -8.22
C LYS A 69 8.51 -2.73 -9.31
#